data_AF-A2F4B8-F1
#
_entry.id   AF-A2F4B8-F1
#
_cell.length_a   1.000
_cell.length_b   1.000
_cell.length_c   1.000
_cell.angle_alpha   90.00
_cell.angle_beta   90.00
_cell.angle_gamma   90.00
#
_symmetry.space_group_name_H-M   'P 1'
#
loop_
_entity.id
_entity.type
_entity.pdbx_description
1 polymer ?
#
loop_
_entity_poly.entity_id
_entity_poly.type
_entity_poly.pdbx_seq_one_letter_code
_entity_poly.pdbx_strand_id
1 'polypeptide(L)'
;MNINPEGSIQNGGGGATDIRIGNDDLYSRVIVAGGGGSGGVILNGKMNIGGPGGGITGVSVDLFSLNGGTQDSGGYCSYQSHSGSFGYGGNNSFQGGGAGGGWFGGGSADPNSFEYLGSGGGSGFAYNYTFHPSFPYNLDERYMLSRTNLIPGNESLPEYDGSYSIGHHGHGVAKITLLLPPKKTEFIDPYHDRFFRVIRRR
;
A
#
# COMPACT_ATOMS: atom_id res chain seq x y z
N MET A 1 -7.80 -8.96 -11.72
CA MET A 1 -7.10 -8.56 -12.95
C MET A 1 -6.85 -7.07 -12.83
N ASN A 2 -5.62 -6.66 -12.50
CA ASN A 2 -5.27 -5.24 -12.41
C ASN A 2 -4.85 -4.76 -13.79
N ILE A 3 -5.58 -3.81 -14.35
CA ILE A 3 -5.25 -3.15 -15.61
C ILE A 3 -4.42 -1.92 -15.21
N ASN A 4 -3.20 -1.79 -15.72
CA ASN A 4 -2.45 -0.54 -15.56
C ASN A 4 -3.08 0.55 -16.46
N PRO A 5 -2.73 1.84 -16.30
CA PRO A 5 -3.29 2.92 -17.14
C PRO A 5 -3.05 2.73 -18.64
N GLU A 6 -2.06 1.91 -18.99
CA GLU A 6 -1.67 1.59 -20.36
C GLU A 6 -2.49 0.43 -20.97
N GLY A 7 -3.49 -0.09 -20.24
CA GLY A 7 -4.44 -1.09 -20.77
C GLY A 7 -3.86 -2.50 -20.88
N SER A 8 -2.71 -2.77 -20.28
CA SER A 8 -2.04 -4.06 -20.38
C SER A 8 -2.45 -5.01 -19.24
N ILE A 9 -2.61 -6.30 -19.58
CA ILE A 9 -3.00 -7.36 -18.65
C ILE A 9 -1.79 -7.68 -17.77
N GLN A 10 -1.92 -7.55 -16.44
CA GLN A 10 -0.88 -7.93 -15.48
C GLN A 10 -1.02 -9.39 -15.05
N ASN A 11 0.04 -10.17 -15.24
CA ASN A 11 0.15 -11.52 -14.69
C ASN A 11 0.53 -11.48 -13.20
N GLY A 12 -0.42 -11.08 -12.36
CA GLY A 12 -0.27 -11.05 -10.90
C GLY A 12 0.14 -9.69 -10.34
N GLY A 13 0.62 -9.69 -9.09
CA GLY A 13 0.86 -8.51 -8.28
C GLY A 13 -0.39 -7.99 -7.54
N GLY A 14 -0.20 -7.58 -6.29
CA GLY A 14 -1.23 -6.94 -5.48
C GLY A 14 -1.36 -5.45 -5.79
N GLY A 15 -2.61 -4.96 -5.87
CA GLY A 15 -2.86 -3.53 -5.93
C GLY A 15 -2.57 -2.85 -4.59
N ALA A 16 -2.30 -1.54 -4.62
CA ALA A 16 -2.27 -0.74 -3.41
C ALA A 16 -3.68 -0.64 -2.81
N THR A 17 -3.76 -0.58 -1.48
CA THR A 17 -4.98 -0.18 -0.76
C THR A 17 -4.77 1.22 -0.22
N ASP A 18 -5.66 2.15 -0.53
CA ASP A 18 -5.48 3.55 -0.17
C ASP A 18 -6.77 4.22 0.33
N ILE A 19 -6.58 5.27 1.12
CA ILE A 19 -7.64 6.18 1.56
C ILE A 19 -7.41 7.50 0.83
N ARG A 20 -8.48 8.02 0.22
CA ARG A 20 -8.47 9.28 -0.54
C ARG A 20 -9.40 10.30 0.08
N ILE A 21 -9.07 11.58 -0.07
CA ILE A 21 -9.92 12.68 0.39
C ILE A 21 -10.26 13.59 -0.79
N GLY A 22 -11.55 13.89 -0.96
CA GLY A 22 -12.06 14.85 -1.93
C GLY A 22 -12.29 14.28 -3.33
N ASN A 23 -11.31 13.59 -3.89
CA ASN A 23 -11.38 13.05 -5.26
C ASN A 23 -10.96 11.57 -5.32
N ASP A 24 -11.46 10.86 -6.35
CA ASP A 24 -11.07 9.50 -6.67
C ASP A 24 -9.88 9.48 -7.65
N ASP A 25 -8.73 9.98 -7.21
CA ASP A 25 -7.49 9.99 -7.99
C ASP A 25 -6.25 9.71 -7.12
N LEU A 26 -5.13 9.39 -7.79
CA LEU A 26 -3.87 9.07 -7.11
C LEU A 26 -3.24 10.27 -6.37
N TYR A 27 -3.62 11.49 -6.72
CA TYR A 27 -3.11 12.75 -6.16
C TYR A 27 -3.90 13.21 -4.92
N SER A 28 -4.98 12.49 -4.59
CA SER A 28 -5.84 12.71 -3.42
C SER A 28 -5.64 11.68 -2.32
N ARG A 29 -4.60 10.84 -2.39
CA ARG A 29 -4.31 9.78 -1.41
C ARG A 29 -3.72 10.35 -0.12
N VAL A 30 -4.30 10.02 1.03
CA VAL A 30 -3.76 10.41 2.35
C VAL A 30 -2.99 9.27 3.01
N ILE A 31 -3.39 8.02 2.77
CA ILE A 31 -2.72 6.80 3.26
C ILE A 31 -2.69 5.81 2.12
N VAL A 32 -1.57 5.14 1.92
CA VAL A 32 -1.38 4.05 0.97
C VAL A 32 -0.69 2.89 1.67
N ALA A 33 -1.33 1.72 1.66
CA ALA A 33 -0.70 0.45 1.94
C ALA A 33 -0.18 -0.11 0.60
N GLY A 34 1.13 -0.37 0.54
CA GLY A 34 1.75 -0.96 -0.64
C GLY A 34 1.33 -2.43 -0.83
N GLY A 35 1.03 -2.81 -2.06
CA GLY A 35 0.74 -4.18 -2.45
C GLY A 35 2.03 -4.99 -2.66
N GLY A 36 1.96 -6.30 -2.41
CA GLY A 36 3.07 -7.20 -2.70
C GLY A 36 3.19 -7.55 -4.19
N GLY A 37 4.40 -7.82 -4.67
CA GLY A 37 4.60 -8.44 -5.97
C GLY A 37 4.19 -9.91 -5.97
N SER A 38 3.97 -10.49 -7.14
CA SER A 38 3.77 -11.94 -7.27
C SER A 38 5.03 -12.67 -7.68
N GLY A 39 5.00 -13.97 -7.46
CA GLY A 39 5.94 -14.92 -8.04
C GLY A 39 5.69 -15.17 -9.52
N GLY A 40 6.76 -15.42 -10.28
CA GLY A 40 6.70 -16.14 -11.55
C GLY A 40 6.70 -17.67 -11.34
N VAL A 41 6.31 -18.41 -12.37
CA VAL A 41 6.46 -19.88 -12.43
C VAL A 41 7.94 -20.20 -12.54
N ILE A 42 8.49 -21.36 -12.13
CA ILE A 42 9.86 -21.75 -12.49
C ILE A 42 9.81 -23.04 -13.32
N LEU A 43 10.71 -23.20 -14.30
CA LEU A 43 11.04 -24.52 -14.86
C LEU A 43 11.33 -25.48 -13.71
N ASN A 44 10.53 -26.55 -13.58
CA ASN A 44 10.51 -27.54 -12.49
C ASN A 44 9.55 -27.28 -11.31
N GLY A 45 8.59 -26.35 -11.43
CA GLY A 45 7.43 -26.29 -10.53
C GLY A 45 7.67 -25.69 -9.13
N LYS A 46 8.85 -25.11 -8.89
CA LYS A 46 9.06 -24.21 -7.75
C LYS A 46 8.49 -22.83 -8.11
N MET A 47 7.97 -22.08 -7.14
CA MET A 47 7.51 -20.70 -7.35
C MET A 47 8.53 -19.74 -6.75
N ASN A 48 8.86 -18.66 -7.47
CA ASN A 48 9.57 -17.55 -6.83
C ASN A 48 8.58 -16.78 -5.95
N ILE A 49 9.04 -16.21 -4.83
CA ILE A 49 8.18 -15.43 -3.95
C ILE A 49 8.32 -13.96 -4.37
N GLY A 50 7.19 -13.27 -4.55
CA GLY A 50 7.19 -11.83 -4.78
C GLY A 50 7.48 -11.05 -3.51
N GLY A 51 8.06 -9.87 -3.66
CA GLY A 51 8.39 -8.98 -2.56
C GLY A 51 7.15 -8.44 -1.87
N PRO A 52 7.05 -8.52 -0.53
CA PRO A 52 6.00 -7.85 0.23
C PRO A 52 5.95 -6.33 -0.02
N GLY A 53 4.75 -5.76 -0.01
CA GLY A 53 4.55 -4.32 -0.13
C GLY A 53 4.56 -3.61 1.23
N GLY A 54 4.39 -2.29 1.22
CA GLY A 54 4.30 -1.47 2.42
C GLY A 54 5.65 -0.90 2.85
N GLY A 55 5.69 -0.29 4.04
CA GLY A 55 6.87 0.43 4.53
C GLY A 55 7.22 1.68 3.70
N ILE A 56 8.35 2.30 4.02
CA ILE A 56 8.95 3.40 3.24
C ILE A 56 9.38 2.89 1.86
N THR A 57 9.92 1.67 1.84
CA THR A 57 10.38 0.97 0.65
C THR A 57 9.71 -0.40 0.62
N GLY A 58 9.06 -0.73 -0.49
CA GLY A 58 8.57 -2.08 -0.73
C GLY A 58 9.73 -3.07 -0.80
N VAL A 59 9.48 -4.34 -0.51
CA VAL A 59 10.55 -5.33 -0.45
C VAL A 59 10.99 -5.71 -1.87
N SER A 60 12.30 -5.61 -2.11
CA SER A 60 12.97 -6.07 -3.32
C SER A 60 13.08 -7.59 -3.36
N VAL A 61 13.36 -8.14 -4.54
CA VAL A 61 13.67 -9.57 -4.71
C VAL A 61 15.08 -9.71 -5.28
N ASP A 62 15.86 -10.66 -4.73
CA ASP A 62 17.32 -10.74 -4.93
C ASP A 62 17.75 -11.08 -6.37
N LEU A 63 16.85 -11.57 -7.21
CA LEU A 63 17.17 -11.99 -8.57
C LEU A 63 17.04 -10.82 -9.55
N PHE A 64 18.15 -10.45 -10.19
CA PHE A 64 18.26 -9.44 -11.27
C PHE A 64 17.94 -7.99 -10.87
N SER A 65 18.19 -7.61 -9.61
CA SER A 65 18.08 -6.22 -9.14
C SER A 65 16.67 -5.62 -9.28
N LEU A 66 15.64 -6.46 -9.18
CA LEU A 66 14.24 -6.02 -9.16
C LEU A 66 13.92 -5.41 -7.80
N ASN A 67 13.69 -4.11 -7.81
CA ASN A 67 13.54 -3.34 -6.58
C ASN A 67 12.07 -3.12 -6.22
N GLY A 68 11.79 -3.00 -4.93
CA GLY A 68 10.53 -2.42 -4.48
C GLY A 68 10.45 -0.92 -4.77
N GLY A 69 9.22 -0.40 -4.78
CA GLY A 69 9.00 1.05 -4.89
C GLY A 69 9.46 1.77 -3.62
N THR A 70 9.80 3.06 -3.73
CA THR A 70 10.27 3.91 -2.62
C THR A 70 9.30 5.07 -2.38
N GLN A 71 9.68 6.06 -1.56
CA GLN A 71 8.90 7.29 -1.41
C GLN A 71 9.01 8.23 -2.62
N ASP A 72 10.05 8.06 -3.44
CA ASP A 72 10.42 9.02 -4.48
C ASP A 72 10.47 8.42 -5.89
N SER A 73 10.49 7.09 -6.01
CA SER A 73 10.64 6.40 -7.28
C SER A 73 9.96 5.04 -7.33
N GLY A 74 9.54 4.65 -8.53
CA GLY A 74 9.16 3.28 -8.85
C GLY A 74 10.33 2.31 -8.71
N GLY A 75 10.01 1.05 -8.46
CA GLY A 75 10.98 -0.03 -8.47
C GLY A 75 11.55 -0.25 -9.87
N TYR A 76 12.86 -0.43 -9.95
CA TYR A 76 13.60 -0.53 -11.20
C TYR A 76 13.53 -1.94 -11.81
N CYS A 77 13.43 -1.98 -13.13
CA CYS A 77 13.75 -3.12 -13.99
C CYS A 77 14.64 -2.64 -15.13
N SER A 78 15.59 -3.48 -15.58
CA SER A 78 16.46 -3.19 -16.74
C SER A 78 15.68 -2.89 -18.03
N TYR A 79 14.44 -3.37 -18.13
CA TYR A 79 13.50 -3.02 -19.17
C TYR A 79 12.51 -2.02 -18.59
N GLN A 80 12.65 -0.76 -18.99
CA GLN A 80 11.98 0.34 -18.28
C GLN A 80 10.45 0.29 -18.36
N SER A 81 9.88 -0.36 -19.40
CA SER A 81 8.44 -0.65 -19.50
C SER A 81 7.90 -1.59 -18.41
N HIS A 82 8.79 -2.25 -17.66
CA HIS A 82 8.50 -3.18 -16.57
C HIS A 82 8.89 -2.60 -15.21
N SER A 83 9.31 -1.34 -15.15
CA SER A 83 9.53 -0.64 -13.89
C SER A 83 8.19 -0.22 -13.28
N GLY A 84 8.17 -0.09 -11.97
CA GLY A 84 7.04 0.52 -11.27
C GLY A 84 6.96 2.02 -11.54
N SER A 85 5.82 2.60 -11.24
CA SER A 85 5.57 4.04 -11.37
C SER A 85 4.73 4.55 -10.21
N PHE A 86 4.41 5.84 -10.23
CA PHE A 86 3.48 6.42 -9.27
C PHE A 86 2.13 5.70 -9.33
N GLY A 87 1.74 5.06 -8.22
CA GLY A 87 0.48 4.32 -8.10
C GLY A 87 0.48 2.89 -8.64
N TYR A 88 1.41 2.51 -9.51
CA TYR A 88 1.33 1.28 -10.29
C TYR A 88 2.60 0.44 -10.19
N GLY A 89 2.44 -0.87 -10.03
CA GLY A 89 3.53 -1.82 -10.18
C GLY A 89 3.90 -2.00 -11.66
N GLY A 90 5.14 -2.41 -11.91
CA GLY A 90 5.58 -2.87 -13.22
C GLY A 90 4.73 -4.04 -13.72
N ASN A 91 4.40 -4.02 -15.01
CA ASN A 91 3.65 -5.08 -15.65
C ASN A 91 4.59 -6.17 -16.18
N ASN A 92 4.19 -7.44 -16.12
CA ASN A 92 4.75 -8.52 -16.94
C ASN A 92 3.64 -9.21 -17.76
N SER A 93 3.89 -9.46 -19.04
CA SER A 93 2.91 -9.98 -20.02
C SER A 93 3.00 -11.49 -20.27
N PHE A 94 3.89 -12.23 -19.63
CA PHE A 94 4.15 -13.64 -19.96
C PHE A 94 4.25 -14.53 -18.70
N GLN A 95 5.31 -15.28 -18.40
CA GLN A 95 5.35 -16.23 -17.27
C GLN A 95 5.81 -15.61 -15.93
N GLY A 96 6.29 -14.36 -15.97
CA GLY A 96 6.77 -13.63 -14.79
C GLY A 96 5.65 -13.08 -13.91
N GLY A 97 5.95 -12.83 -12.64
CA GLY A 97 5.00 -12.19 -11.72
C GLY A 97 4.87 -10.68 -11.96
N GLY A 98 3.67 -10.13 -11.85
CA GLY A 98 3.44 -8.68 -11.77
C GLY A 98 3.95 -8.09 -10.46
N ALA A 99 4.41 -6.84 -10.50
CA ALA A 99 4.89 -6.15 -9.30
C ALA A 99 3.74 -5.53 -8.49
N GLY A 100 4.01 -5.26 -7.22
CA GLY A 100 3.03 -4.65 -6.33
C GLY A 100 2.82 -3.16 -6.62
N GLY A 101 1.56 -2.70 -6.60
CA GLY A 101 1.25 -1.26 -6.60
C GLY A 101 1.58 -0.60 -5.27
N GLY A 102 1.68 0.71 -5.22
CA GLY A 102 2.00 1.43 -3.98
C GLY A 102 1.84 2.93 -4.10
N TRP A 103 2.49 3.67 -3.22
CA TRP A 103 2.76 5.08 -3.48
C TRP A 103 3.55 5.21 -4.77
N PHE A 104 4.69 4.51 -4.79
CA PHE A 104 5.33 4.03 -6.00
C PHE A 104 5.32 2.50 -6.01
N GLY A 105 4.98 1.90 -7.15
CA GLY A 105 4.97 0.44 -7.27
C GLY A 105 6.37 -0.16 -7.44
N GLY A 106 6.47 -1.47 -7.24
CA GLY A 106 7.70 -2.24 -7.46
C GLY A 106 7.99 -2.49 -8.94
N GLY A 107 9.22 -2.92 -9.24
CA GLY A 107 9.63 -3.36 -10.57
C GLY A 107 9.25 -4.83 -10.80
N SER A 108 8.81 -5.16 -12.02
CA SER A 108 8.50 -6.53 -12.41
C SER A 108 9.64 -7.19 -13.17
N ALA A 109 9.63 -8.53 -13.15
CA ALA A 109 10.54 -9.33 -13.96
C ALA A 109 10.52 -8.94 -15.45
N ASP A 110 11.70 -8.96 -16.04
CA ASP A 110 11.99 -8.73 -17.46
C ASP A 110 11.20 -9.71 -18.38
N PRO A 111 10.69 -9.24 -19.54
CA PRO A 111 9.92 -10.05 -20.51
C PRO A 111 10.74 -11.01 -21.40
N ASN A 112 12.04 -11.21 -21.14
CA ASN A 112 12.85 -12.16 -21.91
C ASN A 112 12.61 -13.62 -21.48
N SER A 113 13.08 -14.62 -22.24
CA SER A 113 12.84 -16.07 -22.05
C SER A 113 13.19 -16.71 -20.69
N PHE A 114 13.64 -15.93 -19.68
CA PHE A 114 13.91 -16.36 -18.31
C PHE A 114 12.86 -15.87 -17.30
N GLU A 115 11.62 -15.65 -17.73
CA GLU A 115 10.50 -15.09 -16.96
C GLU A 115 9.95 -15.96 -15.82
N TYR A 116 10.83 -16.37 -14.93
CA TYR A 116 10.47 -17.26 -13.85
C TYR A 116 10.46 -16.58 -12.49
N LEU A 117 10.76 -15.28 -12.45
CA LEU A 117 11.19 -14.56 -11.26
C LEU A 117 10.03 -13.91 -10.51
N GLY A 118 10.26 -13.66 -9.22
CA GLY A 118 9.40 -12.81 -8.42
C GLY A 118 9.57 -11.34 -8.80
N SER A 119 8.66 -10.52 -8.31
CA SER A 119 8.66 -9.07 -8.55
C SER A 119 8.59 -8.28 -7.25
N GLY A 120 9.06 -7.04 -7.27
CA GLY A 120 9.13 -6.19 -6.08
C GLY A 120 7.74 -5.74 -5.57
N GLY A 121 7.65 -5.45 -4.28
CA GLY A 121 6.47 -4.82 -3.67
C GLY A 121 6.44 -3.31 -3.88
N GLY A 122 5.25 -2.70 -3.82
CA GLY A 122 5.11 -1.25 -3.81
C GLY A 122 5.31 -0.67 -2.41
N SER A 123 5.73 0.59 -2.33
CA SER A 123 5.87 1.32 -1.08
C SER A 123 4.51 1.70 -0.48
N GLY A 124 4.48 1.86 0.84
CA GLY A 124 3.41 2.58 1.52
C GLY A 124 3.62 4.10 1.45
N PHE A 125 2.63 4.86 1.89
CA PHE A 125 2.73 6.31 2.05
C PHE A 125 1.73 6.80 3.08
N ALA A 126 2.11 7.84 3.80
CA ALA A 126 1.19 8.57 4.66
C ALA A 126 1.51 10.05 4.50
N TYR A 127 0.51 10.82 4.07
CA TYR A 127 0.68 12.24 3.82
C TYR A 127 0.98 12.96 5.14
N ASN A 128 2.23 13.38 5.31
CA ASN A 128 2.74 14.00 6.52
C ASN A 128 3.92 14.95 6.17
N TYR A 129 4.50 15.59 7.18
CA TYR A 129 5.62 16.51 6.99
C TYR A 129 6.95 15.84 6.59
N THR A 130 7.10 14.53 6.82
CA THR A 130 8.31 13.77 6.48
C THR A 130 8.31 13.31 5.03
N PHE A 131 7.16 12.86 4.55
CA PHE A 131 6.93 12.30 3.22
C PHE A 131 5.92 13.18 2.50
N HIS A 132 6.41 14.31 2.00
CA HIS A 132 5.62 15.25 1.20
C HIS A 132 5.87 14.98 -0.29
N PRO A 133 4.83 14.95 -1.15
CA PRO A 133 5.00 14.77 -2.59
C PRO A 133 5.89 15.85 -3.21
N SER A 134 6.82 15.48 -4.09
CA SER A 134 7.71 16.42 -4.80
C SER A 134 7.08 17.05 -6.06
N PHE A 135 5.81 16.74 -6.31
CA PHE A 135 5.04 17.15 -7.49
C PHE A 135 3.66 17.68 -7.06
N PRO A 136 2.89 18.34 -7.95
CA PRO A 136 1.58 18.88 -7.61
C PRO A 136 0.66 17.83 -7.00
N TYR A 137 0.09 18.15 -5.84
CA TYR A 137 -0.76 17.25 -5.07
C TYR A 137 -2.08 17.95 -4.69
N ASN A 138 -3.17 17.20 -4.60
CA ASN A 138 -4.51 17.79 -4.40
C ASN A 138 -4.81 18.09 -2.93
N LEU A 139 -4.02 17.56 -1.99
CA LEU A 139 -4.23 17.75 -0.56
C LEU A 139 -3.36 18.90 -0.03
N ASP A 140 -3.98 19.83 0.70
CA ASP A 140 -3.27 20.86 1.46
C ASP A 140 -2.82 20.35 2.84
N GLU A 141 -1.99 21.13 3.55
CA GLU A 141 -1.39 20.76 4.84
C GLU A 141 -2.40 20.39 5.93
N ARG A 142 -3.67 20.80 5.82
CA ARG A 142 -4.70 20.48 6.82
C ARG A 142 -5.08 19.01 6.87
N TYR A 143 -4.71 18.26 5.82
CA TYR A 143 -4.90 16.81 5.73
C TYR A 143 -3.68 16.01 6.16
N MET A 144 -2.59 16.66 6.57
CA MET A 144 -1.38 15.98 7.02
C MET A 144 -1.62 15.25 8.34
N LEU A 145 -1.12 14.01 8.39
CA LEU A 145 -1.16 13.16 9.56
C LEU A 145 0.04 13.47 10.46
N SER A 146 -0.20 13.62 11.76
CA SER A 146 0.84 13.97 12.73
C SER A 146 1.59 12.78 13.31
N ARG A 147 1.00 11.58 13.26
CA ARG A 147 1.58 10.33 13.77
C ARG A 147 1.28 9.21 12.82
N THR A 148 2.32 8.76 12.12
CA THR A 148 2.22 7.72 11.10
C THR A 148 3.33 6.72 11.31
N ASN A 149 3.01 5.45 11.12
CA ASN A 149 4.01 4.40 11.07
C ASN A 149 3.79 3.58 9.81
N LEU A 150 4.80 3.49 8.95
CA LEU A 150 4.76 2.71 7.72
C LEU A 150 5.52 1.41 7.99
N ILE A 151 4.78 0.32 8.12
CA ILE A 151 5.34 -0.99 8.43
C ILE A 151 5.36 -1.83 7.14
N PRO A 152 6.50 -2.43 6.75
CA PRO A 152 6.57 -3.38 5.66
C PRO A 152 5.71 -4.63 5.89
N GLY A 153 5.17 -5.22 4.83
CA GLY A 153 4.29 -6.40 4.91
C GLY A 153 4.98 -7.69 5.37
N ASN A 154 6.31 -7.71 5.48
CA ASN A 154 7.09 -8.80 6.07
C ASN A 154 7.45 -8.56 7.54
N GLU A 155 6.99 -7.46 8.13
CA GLU A 155 7.19 -7.14 9.55
C GLU A 155 5.90 -7.33 10.35
N SER A 156 6.05 -7.34 11.68
CA SER A 156 4.95 -7.53 12.64
C SER A 156 4.07 -6.28 12.69
N LEU A 157 2.85 -6.38 12.17
CA LEU A 157 1.83 -5.34 12.17
C LEU A 157 1.02 -5.42 13.46
N PRO A 158 0.92 -4.34 14.26
CA PRO A 158 0.08 -4.33 15.45
C PRO A 158 -1.40 -4.26 15.07
N GLU A 159 -2.21 -5.12 15.67
CA GLU A 159 -3.65 -5.13 15.53
C GLU A 159 -4.33 -4.35 16.67
N TYR A 160 -5.57 -3.93 16.43
CA TYR A 160 -6.35 -3.13 17.37
C TYR A 160 -6.67 -3.85 18.69
N ASP A 161 -6.64 -5.19 18.70
CA ASP A 161 -6.89 -6.03 19.88
C ASP A 161 -5.60 -6.34 20.66
N GLY A 162 -4.47 -5.75 20.24
CA GLY A 162 -3.16 -5.97 20.84
C GLY A 162 -2.43 -7.22 20.33
N SER A 163 -3.03 -7.97 19.40
CA SER A 163 -2.34 -9.02 18.67
C SER A 163 -1.44 -8.45 17.57
N TYR A 164 -0.74 -9.33 16.87
CA TYR A 164 0.10 -8.95 15.73
C TYR A 164 -0.17 -9.88 14.55
N SER A 165 -0.07 -9.32 13.34
CA SER A 165 -0.19 -10.01 12.06
C SER A 165 1.06 -9.78 11.20
N ILE A 166 1.29 -10.62 10.18
CA ILE A 166 2.34 -10.39 9.18
C ILE A 166 1.67 -10.35 7.82
N GLY A 167 1.58 -9.15 7.25
CA GLY A 167 0.94 -8.91 5.96
C GLY A 167 -0.48 -9.47 5.86
N HIS A 168 -1.04 -9.44 4.66
CA HIS A 168 -2.33 -10.05 4.36
C HIS A 168 -2.29 -10.72 2.98
N HIS A 169 -2.73 -11.98 2.90
CA HIS A 169 -2.95 -12.65 1.63
C HIS A 169 -4.31 -12.25 1.04
N GLY A 170 -4.39 -12.19 -0.29
CA GLY A 170 -5.63 -11.87 -1.00
C GLY A 170 -5.84 -10.36 -1.16
N HIS A 171 -7.09 -9.92 -0.96
CA HIS A 171 -7.45 -8.51 -1.12
C HIS A 171 -7.00 -7.68 0.08
N GLY A 172 -6.53 -6.46 -0.19
CA GLY A 172 -6.17 -5.52 0.88
C GLY A 172 -7.40 -4.99 1.63
N VAL A 173 -7.18 -4.61 2.88
CA VAL A 173 -8.22 -4.12 3.80
C VAL A 173 -7.78 -2.80 4.41
N ALA A 174 -8.65 -1.80 4.36
CA ALA A 174 -8.49 -0.56 5.10
C ALA A 174 -9.43 -0.56 6.32
N LYS A 175 -8.90 -0.28 7.50
CA LYS A 175 -9.67 -0.20 8.75
C LYS A 175 -9.51 1.18 9.38
N ILE A 176 -10.63 1.87 9.60
CA ILE A 176 -10.68 3.15 10.29
C ILE A 176 -11.41 2.93 11.61
N THR A 177 -10.74 3.22 12.71
CA THR A 177 -11.32 3.09 14.05
C THR A 177 -11.35 4.46 14.71
N LEU A 178 -12.52 4.88 15.18
CA LEU A 178 -12.63 6.05 16.04
C LEU A 178 -12.11 5.70 17.42
N LEU A 179 -10.94 6.23 17.78
CA LEU A 179 -10.47 6.21 19.16
C LEU A 179 -11.28 7.26 19.93
N LEU A 180 -12.38 6.82 20.55
CA LEU A 180 -13.01 7.65 21.57
C LEU A 180 -11.97 7.87 22.67
N PRO A 181 -11.84 9.08 23.25
CA PRO A 181 -11.05 9.22 24.47
C PRO A 181 -11.49 8.13 25.44
N PRO A 182 -10.55 7.49 26.19
CA PRO A 182 -10.96 6.52 27.21
C PRO A 182 -12.09 7.18 27.97
N LYS A 183 -13.28 6.56 27.98
CA LYS A 183 -14.43 7.08 28.71
C LYS A 183 -13.86 7.52 30.04
N LYS A 184 -13.85 8.82 30.33
CA LYS A 184 -13.70 9.24 31.70
C LYS A 184 -14.83 8.50 32.40
N THR A 185 -14.49 7.47 33.16
CA THR A 185 -15.35 6.93 34.21
C THR A 185 -15.42 7.98 35.31
N GLU A 186 -15.77 9.21 34.95
CA GLU A 186 -16.45 10.09 35.84
C GLU A 186 -17.91 9.76 35.55
N PHE A 187 -18.59 9.22 36.56
CA PHE A 187 -20.04 9.09 36.55
C PHE A 187 -20.59 10.41 36.02
N ILE A 188 -21.04 10.43 34.76
CA ILE A 188 -21.79 11.54 34.23
C ILE A 188 -23.07 11.51 35.05
N ASP A 189 -23.21 12.47 35.96
CA ASP A 189 -24.49 12.72 36.60
C ASP A 189 -25.50 12.99 35.47
N PRO A 190 -26.49 12.10 35.26
CA PRO A 190 -27.46 12.24 34.16
C PRO A 190 -28.32 13.50 34.29
N TYR A 191 -28.23 14.25 35.41
CA TYR A 191 -28.90 15.54 35.60
C TYR A 191 -28.13 16.75 35.05
N HIS A 192 -26.83 16.61 34.76
CA HIS A 192 -25.94 17.73 34.37
C HIS A 192 -25.41 17.65 32.92
N ASP A 193 -25.66 16.55 32.21
CA ASP A 193 -25.30 16.45 30.78
C ASP A 193 -26.30 17.21 29.89
N ARG A 194 -25.80 18.25 29.21
CA ARG A 194 -26.60 19.09 28.28
C ARG A 194 -27.01 18.34 27.02
N PHE A 195 -26.31 17.26 26.64
CA PHE A 195 -26.63 16.51 25.42
C PHE A 195 -27.95 15.71 25.56
N PHE A 196 -28.24 15.19 26.77
CA PHE A 196 -29.46 14.40 27.02
C PHE A 196 -30.71 15.23 27.34
N ARG A 197 -30.59 16.54 27.64
CA ARG A 197 -31.77 17.41 27.89
C ARG A 197 -32.59 17.68 26.63
N VAL A 198 -32.00 17.60 25.44
CA VAL A 198 -32.70 17.85 24.18
C VAL A 198 -33.58 16.67 23.77
N ILE A 199 -33.26 15.46 24.21
CA ILE A 199 -34.00 14.23 23.84
C ILE A 199 -35.16 13.93 24.80
N ARG A 200 -35.12 14.40 26.06
CA ARG A 200 -36.21 14.16 27.04
C ARG A 200 -37.36 15.17 27.01
N ARG A 201 -37.40 16.08 26.04
CA ARG A 201 -38.55 16.97 25.79
C ARG A 201 -39.10 16.74 24.39
N ARG A 202 -39.56 15.51 24.14
CA ARG A 202 -40.62 15.18 23.19
C ARG A 202 -41.47 14.07 23.78
#